data_AF-A0A2K9CVA5-F1
#
_entry.id   AF-A0A2K9CVA5-F1
#
_cell.length_a   1.000
_cell.length_b   1.000
_cell.length_c   1.000
_cell.angle_alpha   90.00
_cell.angle_beta   90.00
_cell.angle_gamma   90.00
#
_symmetry.space_group_name_H-M   'P 1'
#
loop_
_entity.id
_entity.type
_entity.pdbx_description
1 polymer ?
#
loop_
_entity_poly.entity_id
_entity_poly.type
_entity_poly.pdbx_seq_one_letter_code
_entity_poly.pdbx_strand_id
1 'polypeptide(L)'
;MNQHDQAAGLRQWAQQRVAQPTLMLFGSAKEAALAEQTLERWHRQGQRWVGDPACWQVRAVDNYRSDLPERWGVWIDSDLDAFRRTFTTLRRLREQGGPVQVLALHAGFAQQGLLNNLREAVQRYLGVRLLLITETHT
;
A
#
# COMPACT_ATOMS: atom_id res chain seq x y z
N MET A 1 47.21 7.71 -5.44
CA MET A 1 45.89 8.06 -6.00
C MET A 1 44.98 6.86 -5.79
N ASN A 2 44.10 6.92 -4.79
CA ASN A 2 43.59 5.74 -4.06
C ASN A 2 42.36 5.08 -4.73
N GLN A 3 42.53 3.81 -5.09
CA GLN A 3 41.49 2.90 -5.58
C GLN A 3 40.37 2.62 -4.54
N HIS A 4 40.60 2.98 -3.26
CA HIS A 4 39.64 2.85 -2.17
C HIS A 4 38.47 3.85 -2.22
N ASP A 5 38.65 5.00 -2.88
CA ASP A 5 37.66 6.09 -2.92
C ASP A 5 36.52 5.81 -3.93
N GLN A 6 36.86 5.13 -5.03
CA GLN A 6 35.91 4.77 -6.09
C GLN A 6 34.86 3.76 -5.62
N ALA A 7 35.23 2.83 -4.74
CA ALA A 7 34.31 1.86 -4.17
C ALA A 7 33.35 2.48 -3.14
N ALA A 8 33.77 3.52 -2.43
CA ALA A 8 32.92 4.25 -1.50
C ALA A 8 31.85 5.07 -2.25
N GLY A 9 32.25 5.77 -3.32
CA GLY A 9 31.34 6.49 -4.21
C GLY A 9 30.29 5.59 -4.86
N LEU A 10 30.65 4.37 -5.27
CA LEU A 10 29.71 3.39 -5.84
C LEU A 10 28.70 2.84 -4.82
N ARG A 11 29.12 2.63 -3.56
CA ARG A 11 28.21 2.22 -2.48
C ARG A 11 27.24 3.34 -2.11
N GLN A 12 27.71 4.58 -2.08
CA GLN A 12 26.88 5.76 -1.81
C GLN A 12 25.90 6.02 -2.95
N TRP A 13 26.32 5.84 -4.20
CA TRP A 13 25.45 5.89 -5.39
C TRP A 13 24.39 4.78 -5.40
N ALA A 14 24.75 3.56 -4.97
CA ALA A 14 23.82 2.45 -4.84
C ALA A 14 22.83 2.65 -3.68
N GLN A 15 23.28 3.19 -2.55
CA GLN A 15 22.44 3.52 -1.38
C GLN A 15 21.45 4.67 -1.68
N GLN A 16 21.88 5.68 -2.46
CA GLN A 16 20.98 6.76 -2.92
C GLN A 16 19.95 6.29 -3.97
N ARG A 17 20.18 5.16 -4.64
CA ARG A 17 19.26 4.57 -5.63
C ARG A 17 18.36 3.46 -5.10
N VAL A 18 18.41 3.13 -3.80
CA VAL A 18 17.31 2.36 -3.21
C VAL A 18 16.11 3.30 -3.18
N ALA A 19 15.41 3.38 -4.31
CA ALA A 19 14.24 4.21 -4.49
C ALA A 19 13.29 3.88 -3.33
N GLN A 20 13.05 4.88 -2.48
CA GLN A 20 12.08 4.80 -1.39
C GLN A 20 10.79 4.22 -1.97
N PRO A 21 10.30 3.07 -1.47
CA PRO A 21 9.08 2.51 -2.02
C PRO A 21 7.93 3.50 -1.82
N THR A 22 7.50 4.13 -2.93
CA THR A 22 6.31 4.98 -2.92
C THR A 22 5.07 4.11 -3.00
N LEU A 23 4.13 4.28 -2.06
CA LEU A 23 2.79 3.70 -2.10
C LEU A 23 1.80 4.79 -2.51
N MET A 24 1.17 4.62 -3.67
CA MET A 24 0.08 5.50 -4.11
C MET A 24 -1.21 5.03 -3.44
N LEU A 25 -1.68 5.79 -2.45
CA LEU A 25 -2.86 5.46 -1.65
C LEU A 25 -4.09 6.19 -2.19
N PHE A 26 -5.11 5.45 -2.59
CA PHE A 26 -6.41 6.04 -2.88
C PHE A 26 -7.09 6.49 -1.60
N GLY A 27 -7.23 7.80 -1.44
CA GLY A 27 -7.78 8.41 -0.24
C GLY A 27 -7.23 9.82 0.00
N SER A 28 -7.47 10.30 1.20
CA SER A 28 -7.06 11.59 1.72
C SER A 28 -5.66 11.57 2.36
N ALA A 29 -5.09 12.74 2.58
CA ALA A 29 -3.83 12.88 3.33
C ALA A 29 -3.91 12.29 4.75
N LYS A 30 -5.09 12.34 5.38
CA LYS A 30 -5.34 11.70 6.68
C LYS A 30 -5.18 10.19 6.59
N GLU A 31 -5.75 9.57 5.56
CA GLU A 31 -5.65 8.13 5.34
C GLU A 31 -4.23 7.71 4.97
N ALA A 32 -3.47 8.57 4.27
CA ALA A 32 -2.04 8.35 4.03
C ALA A 32 -1.24 8.28 5.34
N ALA A 33 -1.48 9.19 6.28
CA ALA A 33 -0.84 9.15 7.60
C ALA A 33 -1.22 7.89 8.41
N LEU A 34 -2.47 7.41 8.28
CA LEU A 34 -2.89 6.16 8.93
C LEU A 34 -2.28 4.92 8.26
N ALA A 35 -2.08 4.95 6.95
CA ALA A 35 -1.37 3.94 6.19
C ALA A 35 0.11 3.84 6.62
N GLU A 36 0.79 4.97 6.82
CA GLU A 36 2.17 4.99 7.36
C GLU A 36 2.26 4.33 8.74
N GLN A 37 1.36 4.70 9.66
CA GLN A 37 1.26 4.05 10.98
C GLN A 37 0.96 2.55 10.90
N THR A 38 0.25 2.14 9.85
CA THR A 38 -0.08 0.72 9.61
C THR A 38 1.13 -0.06 9.11
N LEU A 39 1.92 0.51 8.20
CA LEU A 39 3.20 -0.07 7.78
C LEU A 39 4.17 -0.19 8.97
N GLU A 40 4.25 0.83 9.82
CA GLU A 40 5.05 0.78 11.05
C GLU A 40 4.58 -0.34 12.00
N ARG A 41 3.26 -0.45 12.20
CA ARG A 41 2.68 -1.53 13.01
C ARG A 41 3.00 -2.91 12.44
N TRP A 42 2.83 -3.12 11.14
CA TRP A 42 3.16 -4.39 10.48
C TRP A 42 4.64 -4.74 10.57
N HIS A 43 5.53 -3.75 10.43
CA HIS A 43 6.96 -3.95 10.66
C HIS A 43 7.23 -4.45 12.09
N ARG A 44 6.65 -3.80 13.11
CA ARG A 44 6.77 -4.24 14.51
C ARG A 44 6.21 -5.63 14.77
N GLN A 45 5.19 -6.04 14.03
CA GLN A 45 4.62 -7.40 14.06
C GLN A 45 5.46 -8.43 13.29
N GLY A 46 6.62 -8.05 12.72
CA GLY A 46 7.53 -8.97 12.02
C GLY A 46 7.20 -9.20 10.54
N GLN A 47 6.36 -8.37 9.93
CA GLN A 47 6.06 -8.45 8.49
C GLN A 47 7.27 -8.01 7.65
N ARG A 48 8.19 -8.95 7.39
CA ARG A 48 9.51 -8.68 6.78
C ARG A 48 9.44 -7.99 5.42
N TRP A 49 8.35 -8.16 4.66
CA TRP A 49 8.18 -7.54 3.34
C TRP A 49 8.04 -6.02 3.42
N VAL A 50 7.59 -5.47 4.56
CA VAL A 50 7.51 -4.02 4.77
C VAL A 50 8.90 -3.39 4.73
N GLY A 51 9.96 -4.12 5.13
CA GLY A 51 11.29 -3.53 5.26
C GLY A 51 11.30 -2.45 6.33
N ASP A 52 12.02 -1.35 6.11
CA ASP A 52 12.03 -0.18 6.99
C ASP A 52 10.87 0.78 6.66
N PRO A 53 9.90 0.99 7.58
CA PRO A 53 8.80 1.94 7.38
C PRO A 53 9.24 3.36 7.06
N ALA A 54 10.39 3.82 7.60
CA ALA A 54 10.90 5.17 7.36
C ALA A 54 11.37 5.38 5.90
N CYS A 55 11.56 4.30 5.15
CA CYS A 55 11.90 4.35 3.73
C CYS A 55 10.65 4.40 2.83
N TRP A 56 9.44 4.20 3.35
CA TRP A 56 8.23 4.31 2.54
C TRP A 56 7.82 5.76 2.36
N GLN A 57 7.31 6.07 1.17
CA GLN A 57 6.63 7.33 0.90
C GLN A 57 5.17 7.04 0.56
N VAL A 58 4.24 7.33 1.47
CA VAL A 58 2.81 7.14 1.18
C VAL A 58 2.25 8.43 0.60
N ARG A 59 1.68 8.35 -0.60
CA ARG A 59 1.11 9.52 -1.30
C ARG A 59 -0.38 9.30 -1.55
N ALA A 60 -1.19 10.14 -0.91
CA ALA A 60 -2.62 10.21 -1.18
C ALA A 60 -2.87 10.67 -2.63
N VAL A 61 -3.79 9.99 -3.30
CA VAL A 61 -4.27 10.32 -4.65
C VAL A 61 -5.78 10.12 -4.75
N ASP A 62 -6.40 10.95 -5.56
CA ASP A 62 -7.84 10.94 -5.84
C ASP A 62 -8.18 10.24 -7.17
N ASN A 63 -7.20 10.10 -8.07
CA ASN A 63 -7.37 9.49 -9.38
C ASN A 63 -6.21 8.56 -9.76
N TYR A 64 -6.48 7.66 -10.70
CA TYR A 64 -5.43 6.86 -11.33
C TYR A 64 -4.71 7.68 -12.41
N ARG A 65 -3.38 7.54 -12.46
CA ARG A 65 -2.56 8.04 -13.57
C ARG A 65 -1.47 7.01 -13.89
N SER A 66 -1.22 6.78 -15.17
CA SER A 66 -0.29 5.75 -15.66
C SER A 66 1.20 6.12 -15.47
N ASP A 67 1.52 7.39 -15.21
CA ASP A 67 2.86 7.87 -14.90
C ASP A 67 3.26 7.69 -13.43
N LEU A 68 2.35 7.18 -12.60
CA LEU A 68 2.60 6.93 -11.18
C LEU A 68 3.22 5.55 -10.94
N PRO A 69 3.96 5.37 -9.83
CA PRO A 69 4.55 4.08 -9.47
C PRO A 69 3.51 2.94 -9.39
N GLU A 70 3.96 1.71 -9.65
CA GLU A 70 3.09 0.51 -9.72
C GLU A 70 2.58 0.01 -8.36
N ARG A 71 2.99 0.60 -7.24
CA ARG A 71 2.53 0.19 -5.90
C ARG A 71 1.31 1.00 -5.50
N TRP A 72 0.16 0.34 -5.47
CA TRP A 72 -1.11 0.96 -5.16
C TRP A 72 -1.71 0.41 -3.87
N GLY A 73 -2.32 1.29 -3.10
CA GLY A 73 -3.01 0.96 -1.87
C GLY A 73 -4.40 1.58 -1.79
N VAL A 74 -5.25 1.02 -0.95
CA VAL A 74 -6.53 1.60 -0.56
C VAL A 74 -6.69 1.50 0.95
N TRP A 75 -7.17 2.58 1.56
CA TRP A 75 -7.56 2.55 2.96
C TRP A 75 -8.96 1.94 3.11
N ILE A 76 -9.12 1.09 4.11
CA ILE A 76 -10.38 0.45 4.47
C ILE A 76 -10.70 0.80 5.92
N ASP A 77 -11.68 1.68 6.10
CA ASP A 77 -12.20 2.05 7.42
C ASP A 77 -12.88 0.88 8.11
N SER A 78 -13.03 0.91 9.44
CA SER A 78 -13.62 -0.19 10.20
C SER A 78 -15.16 -0.16 10.32
N ASP A 79 -15.85 0.76 9.66
CA ASP A 79 -17.31 0.88 9.75
C ASP A 79 -18.07 -0.02 8.76
N LEU A 80 -19.38 -0.15 8.99
CA LEU A 80 -20.27 -1.03 8.21
C LEU A 80 -20.37 -0.65 6.72
N ASP A 81 -20.08 0.60 6.37
CA ASP A 81 -20.12 1.09 4.99
C ASP A 81 -18.78 0.95 4.26
N ALA A 82 -17.71 0.53 4.96
CA ALA A 82 -16.38 0.44 4.40
C ALA A 82 -16.31 -0.45 3.16
N PHE A 83 -16.99 -1.61 3.17
CA PHE A 83 -17.10 -2.47 2.00
C PHE A 83 -17.62 -1.70 0.77
N ARG A 84 -18.74 -0.99 0.93
CA ARG A 84 -19.40 -0.28 -0.16
C ARG A 84 -18.52 0.86 -0.68
N ARG A 85 -17.89 1.62 0.22
CA ARG A 85 -16.98 2.70 -0.15
C ARG A 85 -15.76 2.18 -0.89
N THR A 86 -15.06 1.19 -0.33
CA THR A 86 -13.86 0.62 -0.95
C THR A 86 -14.18 -0.04 -2.30
N PHE A 87 -15.27 -0.80 -2.41
CA PHE A 87 -15.69 -1.40 -3.69
C PHE A 87 -15.98 -0.31 -4.74
N THR A 88 -16.68 0.77 -4.36
CA THR A 88 -16.98 1.88 -5.27
C THR A 88 -15.70 2.59 -5.73
N THR A 89 -14.77 2.84 -4.82
CA THR A 89 -13.45 3.41 -5.13
C THR A 89 -12.70 2.52 -6.14
N LEU A 90 -12.56 1.23 -5.85
CA LEU A 90 -11.85 0.30 -6.73
C LEU A 90 -12.52 0.16 -8.10
N ARG A 91 -13.85 0.18 -8.17
CA ARG A 91 -14.59 0.17 -9.43
C ARG A 91 -14.24 1.39 -10.29
N ARG A 92 -14.31 2.60 -9.73
CA ARG A 92 -13.97 3.84 -10.44
C ARG A 92 -12.55 3.81 -10.99
N LEU A 93 -11.62 3.26 -10.22
CA LEU A 93 -10.23 3.15 -10.63
C LEU A 93 -10.05 2.17 -11.78
N ARG A 94 -10.77 1.05 -11.76
CA ARG A 94 -10.74 0.08 -12.87
C ARG A 94 -11.35 0.62 -14.14
N GLU A 95 -12.40 1.44 -14.04
CA GLU A 95 -12.98 2.18 -15.16
C GLU A 95 -11.96 3.16 -15.79
N GLN A 96 -10.94 3.60 -15.03
CA GLN A 96 -9.83 4.46 -15.50
C GLN A 96 -8.60 3.68 -15.98
N GLY A 97 -8.67 2.34 -16.09
CA GLY A 97 -7.51 1.50 -16.43
C GLY A 97 -6.54 1.28 -15.26
N GLY A 98 -7.01 1.50 -14.03
CA GLY A 98 -6.21 1.43 -12.81
C GLY A 98 -5.65 0.04 -12.46
N PRO A 99 -4.93 -0.08 -11.34
CA PRO A 99 -4.13 -1.26 -11.02
C PRO A 99 -4.96 -2.54 -10.89
N VAL A 100 -4.35 -3.67 -11.25
CA VAL A 100 -4.90 -5.02 -11.07
C VAL A 100 -4.52 -5.65 -9.73
N GLN A 101 -3.60 -5.03 -8.98
CA GLN A 101 -3.21 -5.44 -7.64
C GLN A 101 -3.20 -4.20 -6.73
N VAL A 102 -3.88 -4.30 -5.59
CA VAL A 102 -3.99 -3.19 -4.63
C VAL A 102 -3.78 -3.72 -3.22
N LEU A 103 -2.91 -3.06 -2.46
CA LEU A 103 -2.70 -3.32 -1.03
C LEU A 103 -3.85 -2.73 -0.21
N ALA A 104 -4.53 -3.54 0.57
CA ALA A 104 -5.54 -3.08 1.51
C ALA A 104 -4.87 -2.72 2.84
N LEU A 105 -5.04 -1.47 3.28
CA LEU A 105 -4.56 -0.99 4.58
C LEU A 105 -5.75 -0.67 5.48
N HIS A 106 -5.60 -0.91 6.78
CA HIS A 106 -6.66 -0.70 7.76
C HIS A 106 -6.09 -0.49 9.17
N ALA A 107 -6.85 0.14 10.06
CA ALA A 107 -6.51 0.25 11.48
C ALA A 107 -7.04 -0.95 12.28
N GLY A 108 -6.33 -2.09 12.26
CA GLY A 108 -6.69 -3.25 13.09
C GLY A 108 -8.13 -3.76 12.87
N PHE A 109 -8.46 -4.11 11.63
CA PHE A 109 -9.83 -4.42 11.21
C PHE A 109 -10.36 -5.73 11.82
N ALA A 110 -11.37 -5.64 12.68
CA ALA A 110 -11.90 -6.79 13.42
C ALA A 110 -12.75 -7.77 12.58
N GLN A 111 -13.26 -7.35 11.43
CA GLN A 111 -14.23 -8.14 10.65
C GLN A 111 -13.59 -8.90 9.48
N GLN A 112 -12.84 -9.96 9.78
CA GLN A 112 -12.17 -10.81 8.77
C GLN A 112 -13.13 -11.32 7.67
N GLY A 113 -14.38 -11.64 8.01
CA GLY A 113 -15.39 -12.05 7.04
C GLY A 113 -15.72 -10.96 6.01
N LEU A 114 -15.80 -9.70 6.43
CA LEU A 114 -16.09 -8.57 5.54
C LEU A 114 -14.94 -8.31 4.56
N LEU A 115 -13.68 -8.41 5.02
CA LEU A 115 -12.50 -8.26 4.17
C LEU A 115 -12.41 -9.39 3.13
N ASN A 116 -12.71 -10.62 3.53
CA ASN A 116 -12.74 -11.75 2.60
C ASN A 116 -13.83 -11.58 1.54
N ASN A 117 -15.04 -11.20 1.96
CA ASN A 117 -16.13 -10.89 1.02
C ASN A 117 -15.74 -9.78 0.06
N LEU A 118 -15.07 -8.73 0.55
CA LEU A 118 -14.58 -7.64 -0.29
C LEU A 118 -13.55 -8.14 -1.30
N ARG A 119 -12.54 -8.89 -0.85
CA ARG A 119 -11.49 -9.47 -1.71
C ARG A 119 -12.09 -10.35 -2.81
N GLU A 120 -13.06 -11.20 -2.47
CA GLU A 120 -13.74 -12.04 -3.45
C GLU A 120 -14.55 -11.22 -4.45
N ALA A 121 -15.33 -10.25 -3.98
CA ALA A 121 -16.14 -9.40 -4.83
C ALA A 121 -15.29 -8.57 -5.81
N VAL A 122 -14.21 -7.94 -5.35
CA VAL A 122 -13.35 -7.12 -6.22
C VAL A 122 -12.57 -7.98 -7.21
N GLN A 123 -12.15 -9.19 -6.82
CA GLN A 123 -11.52 -10.13 -7.74
C GLN A 123 -12.51 -10.59 -8.81
N ARG A 124 -13.73 -10.97 -8.42
CA ARG A 124 -14.75 -11.52 -9.33
C ARG A 124 -15.32 -10.48 -10.29
N TYR A 125 -15.63 -9.28 -9.80
CA TYR A 125 -16.36 -8.28 -10.57
C TYR A 125 -15.46 -7.21 -11.20
N LEU A 126 -14.28 -6.96 -10.64
CA LEU A 126 -13.39 -5.88 -11.11
C LEU A 126 -12.05 -6.41 -11.66
N GLY A 127 -11.77 -7.71 -11.48
CA GLY A 127 -10.48 -8.31 -11.83
C GLY A 127 -9.32 -7.79 -10.99
N VAL A 128 -9.60 -7.27 -9.79
CA VAL A 128 -8.59 -6.70 -8.87
C VAL A 128 -8.22 -7.70 -7.81
N ARG A 129 -6.93 -7.97 -7.68
CA ARG A 129 -6.37 -8.71 -6.56
C ARG A 129 -6.15 -7.77 -5.38
N LEU A 130 -6.99 -7.91 -4.35
CA LEU A 130 -6.81 -7.20 -3.09
C LEU A 130 -5.83 -7.98 -2.21
N LEU A 131 -4.66 -7.38 -1.95
CA LEU A 131 -3.64 -7.94 -1.07
C LEU A 131 -3.99 -7.55 0.37
N LEU A 132 -4.44 -8.53 1.15
CA LEU A 132 -4.74 -8.39 2.57
C LEU A 132 -3.54 -8.89 3.38
N ILE A 133 -3.19 -8.18 4.43
CA ILE A 133 -2.18 -8.62 5.40
C ILE A 133 -2.92 -9.04 6.66
N THR A 134 -2.80 -10.31 7.02
CA THR A 134 -3.32 -10.82 8.28
C THR A 134 -2.41 -10.36 9.41
N GLU A 135 -2.94 -9.52 10.28
CA GLU A 135 -2.29 -9.14 11.53
C GLU A 135 -2.49 -10.26 12.56
N THR A 136 -1.41 -10.75 13.14
CA THR A 136 -1.49 -11.57 14.35
C THR A 136 -1.77 -10.64 15.53
N HIS A 137 -2.95 -10.78 16.14
CA HIS A 137 -3.22 -10.19 17.44
C HIS A 137 -2.34 -10.90 18.48
N THR A 138 -1.30 -10.22 18.95
CA THR A 138 -0.60 -10.58 20.20
C THR A 138 -1.35 -10.05 21.40
#